data_AF-A0A944ZKZ9-F1
#
_entry.id   AF-A0A944ZKZ9-F1
#
_cell.length_a   1.000
_cell.length_b   1.000
_cell.length_c   1.000
_cell.angle_alpha   90.00
_cell.angle_beta   90.00
_cell.angle_gamma   90.00
#
_symmetry.space_group_name_H-M   'P 1'
#
loop_
_entity.id
_entity.type
_entity.pdbx_description
1 polymer ?
#
loop_
_entity_poly.entity_id
_entity_poly.type
_entity_poly.pdbx_seq_one_letter_code
_entity_poly.pdbx_strand_id
1 'polypeptide(L)'
;VIVAAIYMLWMVQRVIFGPLTKDLVKNLNDFSLREVVVLVPLVFWTIFLGVYPQPFFERIEVSIKHYIEIIKNQEPRFAQKEAESSGLAKFLVWNLSE
;
A
#
# COMPACT_ATOMS: atom_id res chain seq x y z
N VAL A 1 5.40 -5.03 -8.97
CA VAL A 1 5.11 -6.46 -8.73
C VAL A 1 6.34 -7.35 -8.84
N ILE A 2 7.14 -7.26 -9.92
CA ILE A 2 8.35 -8.11 -10.12
C ILE A 2 9.36 -7.99 -8.96
N VAL A 3 9.72 -6.77 -8.58
CA VAL A 3 10.68 -6.53 -7.48
C VAL A 3 10.17 -7.14 -6.16
N ALA A 4 8.89 -6.95 -5.83
CA ALA A 4 8.28 -7.53 -4.64
C ALA A 4 8.35 -9.07 -4.64
N ALA A 5 8.05 -9.70 -5.78
CA ALA A 5 8.15 -11.15 -5.91
C ALA A 5 9.60 -11.65 -5.74
N ILE A 6 10.58 -10.97 -6.35
CA ILE A 6 12.01 -11.32 -6.21
C ILE A 6 12.43 -11.26 -4.74
N TYR A 7 12.08 -10.19 -4.02
CA TYR A 7 12.43 -10.06 -2.60
C TYR A 7 11.76 -11.13 -1.73
N MET A 8 10.48 -11.42 -1.95
CA MET A 8 9.76 -12.45 -1.19
C MET A 8 10.32 -13.85 -1.47
N LEU A 9 10.58 -14.20 -2.73
CA LEU A 9 11.14 -15.49 -3.10
C LEU A 9 12.57 -15.69 -2.58
N TRP A 10 13.42 -14.67 -2.72
CA TRP A 10 14.80 -14.71 -2.21
C TRP A 10 14.83 -14.86 -0.68
N MET A 11 13.93 -14.16 0.03
CA MET A 11 13.80 -14.28 1.48
C MET A 11 13.33 -15.68 1.88
N VAL A 12 12.29 -16.22 1.25
CA VAL A 12 11.78 -17.58 1.52
C VAL A 12 12.87 -18.63 1.30
N GLN A 13 13.61 -18.52 0.19
CA GLN A 13 14.73 -19.43 -0.10
C GLN A 13 15.79 -19.41 1.01
N ARG A 14 16.12 -18.23 1.52
CA ARG A 14 17.20 -18.07 2.51
C ARG A 14 16.77 -18.42 3.94
N VAL A 15 15.53 -18.11 4.31
CA VAL A 15 15.02 -18.28 5.69
C VAL A 15 14.51 -19.70 5.93
N ILE A 16 13.77 -20.27 4.98
CA ILE A 16 13.16 -21.61 5.15
C ILE A 16 14.08 -22.72 4.65
N PHE A 17 14.71 -22.53 3.47
CA PHE A 17 15.52 -23.57 2.82
C PHE A 17 17.03 -23.41 3.04
N GLY A 18 17.46 -22.41 3.81
CA GLY A 18 18.86 -22.18 4.14
C GLY A 18 19.41 -23.17 5.16
N PRO A 19 20.74 -23.42 5.20
CA PRO A 19 21.35 -24.29 6.21
C PRO A 19 21.24 -23.67 7.62
N LEU A 20 20.91 -24.52 8.60
CA LEU A 20 20.81 -24.15 10.02
C LEU A 20 22.22 -23.96 10.64
N THR A 21 22.81 -22.80 10.38
CA THR A 21 24.18 -22.45 10.80
C THR A 21 24.28 -21.91 12.22
N LYS A 22 23.17 -21.43 12.79
CA LYS A 22 23.15 -20.79 14.12
C LYS A 22 22.59 -21.75 15.17
N ASP A 23 23.38 -22.06 16.19
CA ASP A 23 22.96 -22.96 17.29
C ASP A 23 21.81 -22.40 18.14
N LEU A 24 21.63 -21.08 18.15
CA LEU A 24 20.49 -20.41 18.76
C LEU A 24 19.16 -20.80 18.09
N VAL A 25 19.17 -21.05 16.77
CA VAL A 25 17.96 -21.42 16.02
C VAL A 25 17.60 -22.88 16.25
N LYS A 26 18.61 -23.75 16.47
CA LYS A 26 18.40 -25.18 16.74
C LYS A 26 17.66 -25.46 18.04
N ASN A 27 17.76 -24.56 19.02
CA ASN A 27 17.10 -24.69 20.32
C ASN A 27 15.74 -23.96 20.37
N LEU A 28 15.28 -23.37 19.27
CA LEU A 28 13.95 -22.78 19.21
C LEU A 28 12.91 -23.90 19.16
N ASN A 29 11.96 -23.82 20.07
CA ASN A 29 10.80 -24.69 20.05
C ASN A 29 9.87 -24.29 18.90
N ASP A 30 9.21 -25.28 18.29
CA ASP A 30 8.19 -25.05 17.27
C ASP A 30 6.99 -24.25 17.82
N PHE A 31 6.10 -23.83 16.92
CA PHE A 31 4.95 -23.03 17.28
C PHE A 31 4.09 -23.71 18.34
N SER A 32 3.81 -22.97 19.41
CA SER A 32 2.90 -23.43 20.45
C SER A 32 1.45 -23.35 19.96
N LEU A 33 0.57 -24.20 20.50
CA LEU A 33 -0.86 -24.20 20.14
C LEU A 33 -1.51 -22.81 20.28
N ARG A 34 -1.04 -22.00 21.24
CA ARG A 34 -1.52 -20.63 21.42
C ARG A 34 -1.13 -19.71 20.27
N GLU A 35 0.09 -19.84 19.75
CA GLU A 35 0.56 -19.05 18.61
C GLU A 35 -0.22 -19.40 17.34
N VAL A 36 -0.48 -20.69 17.11
CA VAL A 36 -1.29 -21.13 15.97
C VAL A 36 -2.70 -20.56 16.04
N VAL A 37 -3.36 -20.62 17.20
CA VAL A 37 -4.72 -20.07 17.38
C VAL A 37 -4.79 -18.57 17.10
N VAL A 38 -3.72 -17.81 17.39
CA VAL A 38 -3.64 -16.37 17.07
C VAL A 38 -3.35 -16.13 15.59
N LEU A 39 -2.56 -16.98 14.94
CA LEU A 39 -2.22 -16.85 13.52
C LEU A 39 -3.34 -17.29 12.57
N VAL A 40 -4.10 -18.32 12.93
CA VAL A 40 -5.22 -18.87 12.13
C VAL A 40 -6.21 -17.79 11.66
N PRO A 41 -6.75 -16.90 12.52
CA PRO A 41 -7.70 -15.88 12.07
C PRO A 41 -7.06 -14.88 11.10
N LEU A 42 -5.78 -14.56 11.22
CA LEU A 42 -5.08 -13.65 10.29
C LEU A 42 -4.97 -14.27 8.89
N VAL A 43 -4.59 -15.56 8.84
CA VAL A 43 -4.53 -16.31 7.57
C VAL A 43 -5.92 -16.45 6.97
N PHE A 44 -6.92 -16.75 7.79
CA PHE A 44 -8.32 -16.82 7.36
C PHE A 44 -8.78 -15.51 6.71
N TRP A 45 -8.55 -14.36 7.34
CA TRP A 45 -8.93 -13.07 6.77
C TRP A 45 -8.16 -12.74 5.48
N THR A 46 -6.88 -13.13 5.41
CA THR A 46 -6.06 -12.95 4.20
C THR A 46 -6.65 -13.73 3.01
N ILE A 47 -7.01 -15.00 3.24
CA ILE A 47 -7.63 -15.85 2.21
C ILE A 47 -9.03 -15.34 1.87
N PHE A 48 -9.84 -15.00 2.89
CA PHE A 48 -11.19 -14.50 2.71
C PHE A 48 -11.21 -13.22 1.85
N LEU A 49 -10.36 -12.24 2.16
CA LEU A 49 -10.24 -11.01 1.36
C LEU A 49 -9.66 -11.28 -0.03
N GLY A 50 -8.79 -12.29 -0.17
CA GLY A 50 -8.26 -12.70 -1.47
C GLY A 50 -9.33 -13.30 -2.39
N VAL A 51 -10.22 -14.14 -1.85
CA VAL A 51 -11.27 -14.83 -2.63
C VAL A 51 -12.52 -13.96 -2.80
N TYR A 52 -12.96 -13.27 -1.75
CA TYR A 52 -14.19 -12.48 -1.73
C TYR A 52 -13.97 -11.07 -1.14
N PRO A 53 -13.38 -10.14 -1.92
CA PRO A 53 -13.11 -8.78 -1.45
C PRO A 53 -14.31 -7.83 -1.54
N GLN A 54 -15.36 -8.19 -2.28
CA GLN A 54 -16.56 -7.37 -2.52
C GLN A 54 -17.18 -6.73 -1.25
N PRO A 55 -17.41 -7.47 -0.14
CA PRO A 55 -18.08 -6.90 1.03
C PRO A 55 -17.23 -5.83 1.73
N PHE A 56 -15.90 -5.86 1.55
CA PHE A 56 -15.01 -4.83 2.06
C PHE A 56 -15.05 -3.60 1.16
N PHE A 57 -15.03 -3.78 -0.16
CA PHE A 57 -15.09 -2.69 -1.13
C PHE A 57 -16.42 -1.92 -1.10
N GLU A 58 -17.55 -2.60 -0.98
CA GLU A 58 -18.89 -1.96 -0.92
C GLU A 58 -19.00 -0.93 0.21
N ARG A 59 -18.34 -1.18 1.36
CA ARG A 59 -18.33 -0.27 2.51
C ARG A 59 -17.48 0.97 2.25
N ILE A 60 -16.40 0.83 1.50
CA ILE A 60 -15.46 1.92 1.21
C ILE A 60 -15.96 2.76 0.03
N GLU A 61 -16.66 2.14 -0.92
CA GLU A 61 -17.11 2.76 -2.16
C GLU A 61 -17.96 4.03 -1.92
N VAL A 62 -18.81 4.04 -0.88
CA VAL A 62 -19.62 5.21 -0.52
C VAL A 62 -18.75 6.41 -0.16
N SER A 63 -17.75 6.19 0.70
CA SER A 63 -16.81 7.25 1.12
C SER A 63 -15.96 7.74 -0.06
N ILE A 64 -15.52 6.84 -0.93
CA ILE A 64 -14.77 7.19 -2.14
C ILE A 64 -15.62 8.02 -3.11
N LYS A 65 -16.88 7.62 -3.36
CA LYS A 65 -17.79 8.35 -4.24
C LYS A 65 -18.02 9.78 -3.74
N HIS A 66 -18.26 9.93 -2.43
CA HIS A 66 -18.40 11.24 -1.81
C HIS A 66 -17.13 12.09 -1.97
N TYR A 67 -15.96 11.49 -1.76
CA TYR A 67 -14.68 12.17 -1.92
C TYR A 67 -14.41 12.61 -3.37
N ILE A 68 -14.71 11.76 -4.35
CA ILE A 68 -14.57 12.08 -5.77
C ILE A 68 -15.49 13.25 -6.15
N GLU A 69 -16.72 13.28 -5.64
CA GLU A 69 -17.66 14.37 -5.87
C GLU A 69 -17.12 15.71 -5.34
N ILE A 70 -16.54 15.71 -4.13
CA ILE A 70 -15.90 16.89 -3.55
C ILE A 70 -14.76 17.39 -4.45
N ILE A 71 -13.89 16.51 -4.92
CA ILE A 71 -12.78 16.89 -5.81
C ILE A 71 -13.30 17.43 -7.15
N LYS A 72 -14.27 16.74 -7.76
CA LYS A 72 -14.82 17.15 -9.06
C LYS A 72 -15.42 18.55 -9.01
N ASN A 73 -16.10 18.88 -7.92
CA ASN A 73 -16.65 20.23 -7.72
C ASN A 73 -15.56 21.31 -7.54
N GLN A 74 -14.33 20.91 -7.21
CA GLN A 74 -13.18 21.80 -7.07
C GLN A 74 -12.32 21.91 -8.35
N GLU A 75 -12.52 21.07 -9.37
CA GLU A 75 -11.84 21.16 -10.67
C GLU A 75 -11.79 22.58 -11.26
N PRO A 76 -12.86 23.40 -11.27
CA PRO A 76 -12.77 24.78 -11.78
C PRO A 76 -11.80 25.65 -10.97
N ARG A 77 -11.61 25.41 -9.66
CA ARG A 77 -10.62 26.13 -8.84
C ARG A 77 -9.19 25.67 -9.11
N PHE A 78 -8.97 24.39 -9.43
CA PHE A 78 -7.64 23.90 -9.79
C PHE A 78 -7.21 24.44 -11.15
N ALA A 79 -8.10 24.45 -12.15
CA ALA A 79 -7.85 25.06 -13.45
C ALA A 79 -7.57 26.57 -13.36
N GLN A 80 -8.31 27.29 -12.50
CA GLN A 80 -8.05 28.71 -12.24
C GLN A 80 -6.71 28.95 -11.52
N LYS A 81 -6.38 28.15 -10.50
CA LYS A 81 -5.08 28.24 -9.81
C LYS A 81 -3.90 27.89 -10.71
N GLU A 82 -4.05 26.92 -11.61
CA GLU A 82 -3.02 26.55 -12.57
C GLU A 82 -2.79 27.66 -13.59
N ALA A 83 -3.87 28.26 -14.14
CA ALA A 83 -3.80 29.43 -15.01
C ALA A 83 -3.19 30.66 -14.31
N GLU A 84 -3.56 30.90 -13.06
CA GLU A 84 -3.00 31.99 -12.23
C GLU A 84 -1.51 31.73 -11.93
N SER A 85 -1.13 30.51 -11.53
CA SER A 85 0.26 30.15 -11.26
C SER A 85 1.16 30.20 -12.51
N SER A 86 0.64 29.81 -13.68
CA SER A 86 1.33 29.89 -14.96
C SER A 86 1.47 31.36 -15.41
N GLY A 87 0.44 32.17 -15.20
CA GLY A 87 0.47 33.62 -15.41
C GLY A 87 1.49 34.32 -14.51
N LEU A 88 1.52 33.98 -13.22
CA LEU A 88 2.50 34.49 -12.26
C LEU A 88 3.91 34.00 -12.58
N ALA A 89 4.10 32.73 -12.96
CA ALA A 89 5.39 32.21 -13.39
C ALA A 89 5.89 32.93 -14.64
N LYS A 90 5.03 33.16 -15.64
CA LYS A 90 5.36 33.92 -16.85
C LYS A 90 5.68 35.38 -16.54
N PHE A 91 4.93 36.01 -15.64
CA PHE A 91 5.15 37.39 -15.19
C PHE A 91 6.47 37.52 -14.43
N LEU A 92 6.76 36.61 -13.50
CA LEU A 92 8.02 36.59 -12.74
C LEU A 92 9.23 36.33 -13.64
N VAL A 93 9.12 35.42 -14.62
CA VAL A 93 10.20 35.14 -15.59
C VAL A 93 10.50 36.36 -16.45
N TRP A 94 9.47 37.05 -16.95
CA TRP A 94 9.65 38.26 -17.77
C TRP A 94 10.28 39.41 -16.97
N ASN A 95 9.90 39.55 -15.69
CA ASN A 95 10.38 40.62 -14.81
C ASN A 95 11.76 40.34 -14.16
N LEU A 96 12.28 39.12 -14.22
CA LEU A 96 13.63 38.76 -13.73
C LEU A 96 14.70 38.76 -14.83
N SER A 97 14.31 38.92 -16.11
CA SER A 97 15.22 38.92 -17.26
C SER A 97 15.66 40.30 -17.74
N GLU A 98 15.19 41.37 -17.09
CA GLU A 98 15.72 42.74 -17.18
C GLU A 98 16.66 43.03 -15.99
#